data_AF-A0A2N2F8N3-F1
#
_entry.id   AF-A0A2N2F8N3-F1
#
_cell.length_a   1.000
_cell.length_b   1.000
_cell.length_c   1.000
_cell.angle_alpha   90.00
_cell.angle_beta   90.00
_cell.angle_gamma   90.00
#
_symmetry.space_group_name_H-M   'P 1'
#
loop_
_entity.id
_entity.type
_entity.pdbx_description
1 polymer ?
#
loop_
_entity_poly.entity_id
_entity_poly.type
_entity_poly.pdbx_seq_one_letter_code
_entity_poly.pdbx_strand_id
1 'polypeptide(L)'
;AQENYSKADAILLTDLPEEEWQWLQTNIKRFLQAVGKQYLFDQLASHRKEWRLLVARKPSEKLAREIRPMTRFRNEIWDGELGKDGVIGDLSSLDRSPIGLLTTGILRRFVPVWANEKYLPPCQAACPTGIPVQKRWELIRQGKVDEAVDLALQYTPFPATVCGYLCPNLCMQNCTRRRVSLQAIDTKILGKASLAAKTPDRLPQTGKKIAVIGGGAAGLSVAWQLWMKGHEAMIIEGRKKLGGKITDSIPHSRIPADVVEHEINRLAGSIRKVHLGKLLTKERFLKLKQENDYVVIAAGAVKPRKLNVPGMEKSLTALEFLQQSKLDCAKVGKRVVVIGAGNVGCDAATEAFRLGAQSVTLIDIQPPASFGTEREHAEAAGAKFLWPRFTKEITAKGVELTDGELLPAETVIVAVGDMPDLSFLPEGIHAERGFIAVDETYATSDPQVYAIGDVVRPGLLTDAIGAGRIAARTIDGLLRGASETYDKLPAIHYERVKLQYFDPRTGEFADTSACANSCASCGACRDCGMCEEICPQMAITRKQTAGEGFEYVVDDEKCIGCGFCVGACPTGVWELAENAPIE
;
A
#
# COMPACT_ATOMS: atom_id res chain seq x y z
N ALA A 1 13.77 -7.22 -51.54
CA ALA A 1 12.78 -6.34 -50.87
C ALA A 1 13.20 -6.22 -49.41
N GLN A 2 13.60 -5.04 -48.96
CA GLN A 2 13.87 -4.78 -47.54
C GLN A 2 12.51 -4.86 -46.83
N GLU A 3 12.34 -5.75 -45.87
CA GLU A 3 11.10 -5.83 -45.12
C GLU A 3 11.00 -4.63 -44.17
N ASN A 4 9.83 -3.99 -44.11
CA ASN A 4 9.59 -2.73 -43.40
C ASN A 4 9.63 -2.84 -41.85
N TYR A 5 10.03 -3.98 -41.28
CA TYR A 5 10.12 -4.20 -39.84
C TYR A 5 11.11 -5.33 -39.49
N SER A 6 11.63 -5.34 -38.25
CA SER A 6 12.54 -6.39 -37.76
C SER A 6 11.78 -7.68 -37.46
N LYS A 7 11.99 -8.74 -38.25
CA LYS A 7 11.50 -10.10 -37.94
C LYS A 7 12.11 -10.70 -36.68
N ALA A 8 13.28 -10.21 -36.26
CA ALA A 8 13.97 -10.66 -35.05
C ALA A 8 13.32 -10.11 -33.78
N ASP A 9 12.76 -8.89 -33.85
CA ASP A 9 12.20 -8.19 -32.70
C ASP A 9 10.67 -8.13 -32.69
N ALA A 10 10.01 -8.35 -33.83
CA ALA A 10 8.56 -8.24 -33.96
C ALA A 10 7.95 -9.40 -34.76
N ILE A 11 6.70 -9.69 -34.43
CA ILE A 11 5.81 -10.59 -35.17
C ILE A 11 4.74 -9.72 -35.81
N LEU A 12 4.46 -9.96 -37.09
CA LEU A 12 3.35 -9.34 -37.79
C LEU A 12 2.15 -10.28 -37.71
N LEU A 13 1.14 -9.88 -36.94
CA LEU A 13 -0.14 -10.54 -36.94
C LEU A 13 -0.94 -10.05 -38.15
N THR A 14 -1.21 -10.96 -39.08
CA THR A 14 -2.02 -10.71 -40.28
C THR A 14 -3.51 -10.83 -40.03
N ASP A 15 -3.89 -11.45 -38.92
CA ASP A 15 -5.26 -11.49 -38.44
C ASP A 15 -5.30 -10.86 -37.05
N LEU A 16 -6.01 -9.74 -36.90
CA LEU A 16 -6.09 -9.06 -35.62
C LEU A 16 -7.01 -9.85 -34.69
N PRO A 17 -6.60 -10.12 -33.43
CA PRO A 17 -7.52 -10.61 -32.40
C PRO A 17 -8.74 -9.70 -32.23
N GLU A 18 -9.86 -10.27 -31.77
CA GLU A 18 -11.12 -9.51 -31.60
C GLU A 18 -10.95 -8.30 -30.67
N GLU A 19 -10.23 -8.49 -29.57
CA GLU A 19 -9.95 -7.43 -28.60
C GLU A 19 -9.16 -6.26 -29.23
N GLU A 20 -8.12 -6.56 -30.01
CA GLU A 20 -7.32 -5.57 -30.72
C GLU A 20 -8.15 -4.83 -31.80
N TRP A 21 -9.05 -5.55 -32.46
CA TRP A 21 -9.96 -4.96 -33.45
C TRP A 21 -10.96 -3.99 -32.80
N GLN A 22 -11.57 -4.37 -31.68
CA GLN A 22 -12.48 -3.48 -30.94
C GLN A 22 -11.75 -2.26 -30.37
N TRP A 23 -10.53 -2.45 -29.87
CA TRP A 23 -9.67 -1.36 -29.45
C TRP A 23 -9.39 -0.39 -30.61
N LEU A 24 -9.03 -0.91 -31.78
CA LEU A 24 -8.77 -0.09 -32.96
C LEU A 24 -10.01 0.69 -33.38
N GLN A 25 -11.18 0.05 -33.48
CA GLN A 25 -12.44 0.73 -33.85
C GLN A 25 -12.80 1.85 -32.87
N THR A 26 -12.61 1.62 -31.57
CA THR A 26 -12.90 2.63 -30.54
C THR A 26 -11.95 3.83 -30.65
N ASN A 27 -10.66 3.57 -30.81
CA ASN A 27 -9.64 4.61 -30.77
C ASN A 27 -9.44 5.32 -32.11
N ILE A 28 -9.64 4.65 -33.25
CA ILE A 28 -9.59 5.27 -34.56
C ILE A 28 -10.71 6.30 -34.72
N LYS A 29 -11.90 6.04 -34.14
CA LYS A 29 -12.99 7.03 -34.09
C LYS A 29 -12.58 8.30 -33.34
N ARG A 30 -11.97 8.15 -32.17
CA ARG A 30 -11.46 9.27 -31.35
C ARG A 30 -10.35 10.03 -32.09
N PHE A 31 -9.42 9.31 -32.71
CA PHE A 31 -8.33 9.90 -33.49
C PHE A 31 -8.86 10.71 -34.68
N LEU A 32 -9.75 10.12 -35.49
CA LEU A 32 -10.36 10.78 -36.65
C LEU A 32 -11.18 12.01 -36.24
N GLN A 33 -11.83 11.98 -35.07
CA GLN A 33 -12.47 13.16 -34.50
C GLN A 33 -11.46 14.25 -34.15
N ALA A 34 -10.34 13.90 -33.53
CA ALA A 34 -9.29 14.87 -33.16
C ALA A 34 -8.63 15.53 -34.39
N VAL A 35 -8.48 14.79 -35.49
CA VAL A 35 -7.89 15.32 -36.74
C VAL A 35 -8.92 15.86 -37.75
N GLY A 36 -10.20 15.89 -37.39
CA GLY A 36 -11.27 16.41 -38.24
C GLY A 36 -11.57 15.56 -39.50
N LYS A 37 -11.25 14.26 -39.50
CA LYS A 37 -11.42 13.34 -40.65
C LYS A 37 -12.39 12.19 -40.37
N GLN A 38 -13.48 12.47 -39.69
CA GLN A 38 -14.49 11.47 -39.27
C GLN A 38 -15.07 10.67 -40.45
N TYR A 39 -15.14 11.26 -41.65
CA TYR A 39 -15.65 10.61 -42.88
C TYR A 39 -14.84 9.39 -43.32
N LEU A 40 -13.59 9.23 -42.84
CA LEU A 40 -12.76 8.06 -43.13
C LEU A 40 -13.07 6.86 -42.23
N PHE A 41 -13.92 7.02 -41.20
CA PHE A 41 -14.15 5.97 -40.22
C PHE A 41 -14.70 4.70 -40.86
N ASP A 42 -15.77 4.81 -41.65
CA ASP A 42 -16.39 3.64 -42.26
C ASP A 42 -15.43 2.94 -43.22
N GLN A 43 -14.62 3.68 -43.98
CA GLN A 43 -13.59 3.11 -44.86
C GLN A 43 -12.51 2.34 -44.07
N LEU A 44 -12.04 2.90 -42.96
CA LEU A 44 -10.96 2.31 -42.17
C LEU A 44 -11.46 1.18 -41.25
N ALA A 45 -12.72 1.24 -40.81
CA ALA A 45 -13.31 0.32 -39.83
C ALA A 45 -14.10 -0.84 -40.46
N SER A 46 -14.24 -0.90 -41.79
CA SER A 46 -14.97 -1.97 -42.49
C SER A 46 -14.07 -3.13 -42.95
N HIS A 47 -12.77 -2.90 -43.13
CA HIS A 47 -11.85 -3.88 -43.72
C HIS A 47 -10.81 -4.40 -42.71
N ARG A 48 -11.25 -5.21 -41.73
CA ARG A 48 -10.35 -5.80 -40.70
C ARG A 48 -9.12 -6.50 -41.26
N LYS A 49 -9.28 -7.24 -42.37
CA LYS A 49 -8.20 -8.02 -43.01
C LYS A 49 -7.10 -7.17 -43.66
N GLU A 50 -7.34 -5.88 -43.88
CA GLU A 50 -6.34 -4.96 -44.43
C GLU A 50 -5.39 -4.43 -43.35
N TRP A 51 -5.84 -4.46 -42.09
CA TRP A 51 -5.03 -4.07 -40.96
C TRP A 51 -4.05 -5.19 -40.59
N ARG A 52 -2.85 -4.80 -40.16
CA ARG A 52 -1.85 -5.71 -39.62
C ARG A 52 -1.31 -5.13 -38.33
N LEU A 53 -1.06 -5.98 -37.35
CA LEU A 53 -0.55 -5.58 -36.04
C LEU A 53 0.88 -6.06 -35.87
N LEU A 54 1.79 -5.13 -35.61
CA LEU A 54 3.16 -5.45 -35.19
C LEU A 54 3.19 -5.61 -33.68
N VAL A 55 3.56 -6.80 -33.23
CA VAL A 55 3.71 -7.12 -31.80
C VAL A 55 5.18 -7.40 -31.52
N ALA A 56 5.74 -6.78 -30.48
CA ALA A 56 7.09 -7.09 -30.05
C ALA A 56 7.17 -8.55 -29.57
N ARG A 57 8.20 -9.28 -30.00
CA ARG A 57 8.54 -10.59 -29.44
C ARG A 57 8.93 -10.41 -27.98
N LYS A 58 8.51 -11.33 -27.10
CA LYS A 58 9.04 -11.40 -25.74
C LYS A 58 10.54 -11.68 -25.79
N PRO A 59 11.33 -11.32 -24.75
CA PRO A 59 12.76 -11.60 -24.71
C PRO A 59 13.12 -13.05 -25.07
N SER A 60 12.35 -14.02 -24.56
CA SER A 60 12.52 -15.45 -24.85
C SER A 60 12.07 -15.89 -26.26
N GLU A 61 11.28 -15.07 -26.95
CA GLU A 61 10.74 -15.35 -28.30
C GLU A 61 11.58 -14.66 -29.39
N LYS A 62 12.54 -13.80 -29.02
CA LYS A 62 13.43 -13.13 -29.97
C LYS A 62 14.29 -14.16 -30.69
N LEU A 63 14.37 -14.05 -32.01
CA LEU A 63 15.24 -14.92 -32.79
C LEU A 63 16.70 -14.53 -32.49
N ALA A 64 17.43 -15.45 -31.87
CA ALA A 64 18.86 -15.29 -31.66
C ALA A 64 19.53 -15.11 -33.02
N ARG A 65 20.10 -13.93 -33.27
CA ARG A 65 21.08 -13.80 -34.34
C ARG A 65 22.31 -14.59 -33.93
N GLU A 66 22.91 -15.33 -34.86
CA GLU A 66 24.29 -15.78 -34.67
C GLU A 66 25.16 -14.54 -34.49
N ILE A 67 25.53 -14.28 -33.24
CA ILE A 67 26.53 -13.26 -32.93
C ILE A 67 27.86 -13.89 -33.27
N ARG A 68 28.53 -13.37 -34.31
CA ARG A 68 29.92 -13.75 -34.57
C ARG A 68 30.74 -13.33 -33.35
N PRO A 69 31.38 -14.27 -32.62
CA PRO A 69 32.23 -13.90 -31.50
C PRO A 69 33.29 -12.93 -31.97
N MET A 70 33.63 -11.92 -31.16
CA MET A 70 34.63 -10.92 -31.56
C MET A 70 35.98 -11.59 -31.90
N THR A 71 36.29 -12.70 -31.24
CA THR A 71 37.45 -13.56 -31.54
C THR A 71 37.39 -14.13 -32.94
N ARG A 72 36.22 -14.61 -33.38
CA ARG A 72 36.02 -15.14 -34.73
C ARG A 72 36.06 -14.03 -35.77
N PHE A 73 35.43 -12.89 -35.50
CA PHE A 73 35.50 -11.70 -36.37
C PHE A 73 36.95 -11.22 -36.54
N ARG A 74 37.69 -11.13 -35.42
CA ARG A 74 39.10 -10.78 -35.41
C ARG A 74 39.90 -11.77 -36.26
N ASN A 75 39.80 -13.07 -35.99
CA ASN A 75 40.63 -14.07 -36.68
C ASN A 75 40.29 -14.20 -38.17
N GLU A 76 39.00 -14.24 -38.51
CA GLU A 76 38.55 -14.55 -39.88
C GLU A 76 38.46 -13.33 -40.79
N ILE A 77 38.19 -12.13 -40.25
CA ILE A 77 38.02 -10.90 -41.05
C ILE A 77 39.14 -9.92 -40.77
N TRP A 78 39.32 -9.49 -39.52
CA TRP A 78 40.27 -8.41 -39.22
C TRP A 78 41.71 -8.84 -39.52
N ASP A 79 42.13 -10.00 -39.02
CA ASP A 79 43.49 -10.50 -39.21
C ASP A 79 43.69 -10.99 -40.65
N GLY A 80 42.65 -11.52 -41.30
CA GLY A 80 42.69 -11.92 -42.71
C GLY A 80 42.76 -10.75 -43.69
N GLU A 81 42.02 -9.66 -43.47
CA GLU A 81 41.97 -8.52 -44.40
C GLU A 81 42.98 -7.42 -44.05
N LEU A 82 43.24 -7.17 -42.78
CA LEU A 82 44.06 -6.05 -42.31
C LEU A 82 45.26 -6.50 -41.45
N GLY A 83 45.30 -7.76 -41.01
CA GLY A 83 46.37 -8.32 -40.19
C GLY A 83 47.62 -8.63 -40.99
N LYS A 84 48.49 -9.50 -40.44
CA LYS A 84 49.83 -9.75 -40.95
C LYS A 84 49.85 -10.29 -42.39
N ASP A 85 48.81 -11.02 -42.77
CA ASP A 85 48.60 -11.59 -44.11
C ASP A 85 47.57 -10.81 -44.95
N GLY A 86 47.13 -9.65 -44.44
CA GLY A 86 46.13 -8.78 -45.07
C GLY A 86 46.74 -7.65 -45.91
N VAL A 87 45.87 -6.77 -46.44
CA VAL A 87 46.19 -5.70 -47.41
C VAL A 87 47.22 -4.68 -46.89
N ILE A 88 47.38 -4.57 -45.57
CA ILE A 88 48.31 -3.64 -44.91
C ILE A 88 49.27 -4.33 -43.94
N GLY A 89 49.37 -5.66 -44.03
CA GLY A 89 50.15 -6.48 -43.09
C GLY A 89 51.65 -6.22 -43.13
N ASP A 90 52.16 -5.81 -44.29
CA ASP A 90 53.55 -5.41 -44.54
C ASP A 90 53.88 -4.01 -43.98
N LEU A 91 52.87 -3.16 -43.79
CA LEU A 91 53.02 -1.78 -43.32
C LEU A 91 52.98 -1.64 -41.79
N SER A 92 52.75 -2.72 -41.03
CA SER A 92 52.51 -2.66 -39.59
C SER A 92 53.17 -3.80 -38.82
N SER A 93 54.21 -3.48 -38.06
CA SER A 93 54.87 -4.38 -37.10
C SER A 93 54.34 -4.24 -35.67
N LEU A 94 53.26 -3.49 -35.48
CA LEU A 94 52.64 -3.26 -34.17
C LEU A 94 52.08 -4.58 -33.61
N ASP A 95 52.29 -4.82 -32.31
CA ASP A 95 51.59 -5.89 -31.61
C ASP A 95 50.08 -5.60 -31.62
N ARG A 96 49.32 -6.47 -32.28
CA ARG A 96 47.85 -6.42 -32.37
C ARG A 96 47.18 -7.45 -31.47
N SER A 97 47.91 -8.03 -30.51
CA SER A 97 47.29 -8.80 -29.43
C SER A 97 46.22 -7.94 -28.73
N PRO A 98 45.10 -8.52 -28.25
CA PRO A 98 44.09 -7.73 -27.56
C PRO A 98 44.74 -7.06 -26.35
N ILE A 99 44.76 -5.73 -26.33
CA ILE A 99 45.15 -5.01 -25.12
C ILE A 99 44.02 -5.23 -24.11
N GLY A 100 44.34 -5.86 -22.98
CA GLY A 100 43.39 -6.12 -21.88
C GLY A 100 42.97 -4.84 -21.16
N LEU A 101 42.28 -3.93 -21.84
CA LEU A 101 41.72 -2.70 -21.27
C LEU A 101 40.42 -2.95 -20.49
N LEU A 102 39.78 -4.10 -20.71
CA LEU A 102 38.61 -4.54 -19.96
C LEU A 102 39.08 -5.30 -18.74
N THR A 103 39.03 -4.63 -17.60
CA THR A 103 39.40 -5.24 -16.33
C THR A 103 38.26 -6.12 -15.80
N THR A 104 38.62 -7.33 -15.36
CA THR A 104 37.75 -8.29 -14.67
C THR A 104 38.33 -8.62 -13.29
N GLY A 105 37.67 -9.50 -12.54
CA GLY A 105 38.16 -9.97 -11.24
C GLY A 105 38.40 -8.83 -10.26
N ILE A 106 39.59 -8.79 -9.66
CA ILE A 106 40.00 -7.73 -8.71
C ILE A 106 40.33 -6.39 -9.39
N LEU A 107 40.58 -6.38 -10.71
CA LEU A 107 41.01 -5.17 -11.44
C LEU A 107 39.83 -4.31 -11.90
N ARG A 108 38.59 -4.83 -11.88
CA ARG A 108 37.39 -4.05 -12.24
C ARG A 108 37.08 -3.02 -11.17
N ARG A 109 36.61 -1.83 -11.58
CA ARG A 109 36.23 -0.76 -10.64
C ARG A 109 34.97 -1.08 -9.84
N PHE A 110 34.03 -1.79 -10.46
CA PHE A 110 32.70 -1.99 -9.91
C PHE A 110 32.26 -3.46 -9.97
N VAL A 111 31.49 -3.88 -8.96
CA VAL A 111 30.94 -5.21 -8.81
C VAL A 111 29.42 -5.13 -8.77
N PRO A 112 28.70 -5.81 -9.68
CA PRO A 112 27.26 -5.91 -9.57
C PRO A 112 26.88 -6.86 -8.42
N VAL A 113 25.98 -6.42 -7.54
CA VAL A 113 25.50 -7.19 -6.38
C VAL A 113 24.01 -7.46 -6.53
N TRP A 114 23.61 -8.73 -6.41
CA TRP A 114 22.20 -9.12 -6.39
C TRP A 114 21.58 -8.86 -5.01
N ALA A 115 21.17 -7.63 -4.77
CA ALA A 115 20.58 -7.14 -3.53
C ALA A 115 19.08 -7.42 -3.44
N ASN A 116 18.68 -8.68 -3.68
CA ASN A 116 17.29 -9.10 -3.61
C ASN A 116 16.73 -8.93 -2.19
N GLU A 117 15.56 -8.28 -2.08
CA GLU A 117 14.84 -8.06 -0.81
C GLU A 117 15.64 -7.27 0.25
N LYS A 118 16.71 -6.59 -0.16
CA LYS A 118 17.47 -5.66 0.70
C LYS A 118 16.67 -4.43 1.12
N TYR A 119 15.64 -4.07 0.36
CA TYR A 119 14.82 -2.87 0.56
C TYR A 119 13.34 -3.20 0.63
N LEU A 120 12.58 -2.39 1.38
CA LEU A 120 11.13 -2.45 1.31
C LEU A 120 10.63 -1.87 -0.02
N PRO A 121 9.63 -2.50 -0.65
CA PRO A 121 8.89 -1.85 -1.71
C PRO A 121 8.16 -0.61 -1.16
N PRO A 122 8.02 0.49 -1.92
CA PRO A 122 7.41 1.73 -1.40
C PRO A 122 5.98 1.52 -0.89
N CYS A 123 5.23 0.57 -1.47
CA CYS A 123 3.89 0.23 -1.03
C CYS A 123 3.83 -0.42 0.37
N GLN A 124 4.82 -1.22 0.74
CA GLN A 124 4.92 -1.80 2.09
C GLN A 124 5.49 -0.77 3.08
N ALA A 125 6.51 -0.01 2.67
CA ALA A 125 7.10 1.03 3.51
C ALA A 125 6.09 2.13 3.91
N ALA A 126 5.17 2.47 3.01
CA ALA A 126 4.10 3.43 3.27
C ALA A 126 2.88 2.84 3.99
N CYS A 127 2.82 1.51 4.17
CA CYS A 127 1.72 0.87 4.88
C CYS A 127 2.00 0.91 6.39
N PRO A 128 1.19 1.60 7.22
CA PRO A 128 1.43 1.66 8.67
C PRO A 128 1.39 0.28 9.35
N THR A 129 0.68 -0.67 8.75
CA THR A 129 0.61 -2.06 9.21
C THR A 129 1.78 -2.93 8.72
N GLY A 130 2.54 -2.46 7.72
CA GLY A 130 3.69 -3.17 7.15
C GLY A 130 3.32 -4.37 6.26
N ILE A 131 2.12 -4.40 5.68
CA ILE A 131 1.64 -5.51 4.84
C ILE A 131 2.54 -5.62 3.59
N PRO A 132 3.08 -6.81 3.26
CA PRO A 132 3.99 -7.00 2.14
C PRO A 132 3.21 -7.12 0.83
N VAL A 133 2.68 -6.00 0.35
CA VAL A 133 1.83 -5.92 -0.84
C VAL A 133 2.49 -6.59 -2.05
N GLN A 134 3.78 -6.34 -2.24
CA GLN A 134 4.55 -6.87 -3.37
C GLN A 134 4.70 -8.40 -3.32
N LYS A 135 4.89 -8.99 -2.12
CA LYS A 135 4.91 -10.45 -1.91
C LYS A 135 3.58 -11.09 -2.20
N ARG A 136 2.46 -10.44 -1.85
CA ARG A 136 1.13 -10.95 -2.20
C ARG A 136 0.94 -11.03 -3.72
N TRP A 137 1.40 -10.02 -4.45
CA TRP A 137 1.37 -10.08 -5.92
C TRP A 137 2.35 -11.11 -6.50
N GLU A 138 3.45 -11.39 -5.81
CA GLU A 138 4.36 -12.49 -6.17
C GLU A 138 3.69 -13.84 -6.08
N LEU A 139 3.03 -14.13 -4.96
CA LEU A 139 2.26 -15.37 -4.78
C LEU A 139 1.21 -15.55 -5.87
N ILE A 140 0.48 -14.49 -6.25
CA ILE A 140 -0.49 -14.57 -7.36
C ILE A 140 0.18 -14.90 -8.69
N ARG A 141 1.35 -14.33 -9.00
CA ARG A 141 2.11 -14.69 -10.22
C ARG A 141 2.58 -16.14 -10.22
N GLN A 142 2.79 -16.73 -9.05
CA GLN A 142 3.13 -18.13 -8.87
C GLN A 142 1.89 -19.05 -8.90
N GLY A 143 0.69 -18.51 -9.10
CA GLY A 143 -0.58 -19.25 -9.04
C GLY A 143 -1.09 -19.52 -7.63
N LYS A 144 -0.40 -19.01 -6.60
CA LYS A 144 -0.70 -19.20 -5.17
C LYS A 144 -1.66 -18.10 -4.67
N VAL A 145 -2.85 -18.04 -5.26
CA VAL A 145 -3.83 -16.97 -4.97
C VAL A 145 -4.31 -17.02 -3.53
N ASP A 146 -4.65 -18.20 -3.01
CA ASP A 146 -5.13 -18.36 -1.64
C ASP A 146 -4.08 -17.92 -0.62
N GLU A 147 -2.81 -18.32 -0.81
CA GLU A 147 -1.70 -17.89 0.05
C GLU A 147 -1.52 -16.35 0.04
N ALA A 148 -1.69 -15.70 -1.12
CA ALA A 148 -1.60 -14.25 -1.24
C ALA A 148 -2.72 -13.53 -0.45
N VAL A 149 -3.89 -14.14 -0.41
CA VAL A 149 -5.08 -13.64 0.28
C VAL A 149 -4.93 -13.87 1.79
N ASP A 150 -4.50 -15.06 2.19
CA ASP A 150 -4.26 -15.49 3.58
C ASP A 150 -3.14 -14.71 4.26
N LEU A 151 -2.07 -14.39 3.51
CA LEU A 151 -0.91 -13.68 4.05
C LEU A 151 -1.27 -12.36 4.75
N ALA A 152 -2.34 -11.69 4.33
CA ALA A 152 -2.78 -10.44 4.97
C ALA A 152 -3.18 -10.63 6.44
N LEU A 153 -3.73 -11.80 6.80
CA LEU A 153 -4.14 -12.11 8.18
C LEU A 153 -2.97 -12.20 9.15
N GLN A 154 -1.75 -12.41 8.66
CA GLN A 154 -0.54 -12.33 9.49
C GLN A 154 -0.23 -10.89 9.95
N TYR A 155 -0.81 -9.88 9.29
CA TYR A 155 -0.49 -8.48 9.52
C TYR A 155 -1.69 -7.69 10.06
N THR A 156 -2.90 -8.01 9.61
CA THR A 156 -4.13 -7.32 10.01
C THR A 156 -5.27 -8.32 10.21
N PRO A 157 -6.11 -8.16 11.25
CA PRO A 157 -7.34 -8.94 11.35
C PRO A 157 -8.47 -8.44 10.42
N PHE A 158 -8.27 -7.31 9.73
CA PHE A 158 -9.27 -6.64 8.89
C PHE A 158 -8.84 -6.44 7.42
N PRO A 159 -8.32 -7.46 6.72
CA PRO A 159 -7.89 -7.29 5.34
C PRO A 159 -9.04 -6.86 4.40
N ALA A 160 -10.27 -7.35 4.59
CA ALA A 160 -11.40 -6.93 3.76
C ALA A 160 -11.93 -5.57 4.19
N THR A 161 -12.31 -5.42 5.46
CA THR A 161 -12.91 -4.20 6.01
C THR A 161 -12.02 -2.99 5.80
N VAL A 162 -10.72 -3.12 6.12
CA VAL A 162 -9.80 -1.98 6.02
C VAL A 162 -9.14 -1.92 4.65
N CYS A 163 -8.41 -2.94 4.20
CA CYS A 163 -7.68 -2.82 2.93
C CYS A 163 -8.59 -2.84 1.70
N GLY A 164 -9.75 -3.49 1.77
CA GLY A 164 -10.72 -3.55 0.66
C GLY A 164 -11.63 -2.32 0.54
N TYR A 165 -11.98 -1.69 1.66
CA TYR A 165 -13.01 -0.62 1.69
C TYR A 165 -12.54 0.68 2.36
N LEU A 166 -12.05 0.63 3.59
CA LEU A 166 -11.92 1.85 4.43
C LEU A 166 -10.57 2.54 4.37
N CYS A 167 -9.51 1.86 3.93
CA CYS A 167 -8.18 2.43 3.85
C CYS A 167 -8.11 3.45 2.70
N PRO A 168 -7.42 4.60 2.87
CA PRO A 168 -7.12 5.51 1.76
C PRO A 168 -6.05 4.96 0.80
N ASN A 169 -5.58 3.72 1.04
CA ASN A 169 -4.59 2.98 0.24
C ASN A 169 -3.29 3.75 0.01
N LEU A 170 -2.62 4.16 1.10
CA LEU A 170 -1.29 4.79 1.05
C LEU A 170 -0.28 3.98 0.24
N CYS A 171 -0.41 2.66 0.25
CA CYS A 171 0.35 1.72 -0.58
C CYS A 171 0.18 1.97 -2.10
N MET A 172 -1.05 2.26 -2.55
CA MET A 172 -1.36 2.60 -3.95
C MET A 172 -0.89 4.02 -4.27
N GLN A 173 -1.03 4.97 -3.33
CA GLN A 173 -0.56 6.34 -3.48
C GLN A 173 0.96 6.43 -3.66
N ASN A 174 1.70 5.58 -2.95
CA ASN A 174 3.16 5.48 -3.04
C ASN A 174 3.62 4.41 -4.04
N CYS A 175 2.75 3.88 -4.89
CA CYS A 175 3.15 2.91 -5.89
C CYS A 175 4.10 3.57 -6.91
N THR A 176 5.27 2.97 -7.15
CA THR A 176 6.27 3.47 -8.12
C THR A 176 5.68 3.75 -9.50
N ARG A 177 4.66 2.97 -9.90
CA ARG A 177 3.94 3.13 -11.18
C ARG A 177 3.34 4.53 -11.36
N ARG A 178 2.88 5.18 -10.27
CA ARG A 178 2.31 6.53 -10.33
C ARG A 178 3.33 7.60 -10.73
N ARG A 179 4.64 7.34 -10.60
CA ARG A 179 5.70 8.29 -10.97
C ARG A 179 5.73 8.59 -12.47
N VAL A 180 5.20 7.69 -13.28
CA VAL A 180 5.15 7.80 -14.75
C VAL A 180 3.71 7.62 -15.27
N SER A 181 2.72 8.02 -14.47
CA SER A 181 1.30 8.00 -14.82
C SER A 181 0.75 6.61 -15.20
N LEU A 182 1.39 5.53 -14.78
CA LEU A 182 0.83 4.19 -14.90
C LEU A 182 -0.18 3.95 -13.78
N GLN A 183 -1.24 3.18 -14.09
CA GLN A 183 -2.24 2.77 -13.09
C GLN A 183 -1.55 2.06 -11.92
N ALA A 184 -1.80 2.53 -10.69
CA ALA A 184 -1.29 1.89 -9.49
C ALA A 184 -1.92 0.51 -9.31
N ILE A 185 -1.14 -0.45 -8.78
CA ILE A 185 -1.63 -1.80 -8.50
C ILE A 185 -2.79 -1.73 -7.51
N ASP A 186 -3.92 -2.37 -7.82
CA ASP A 186 -5.15 -2.27 -7.03
C ASP A 186 -5.16 -3.22 -5.85
N THR A 187 -4.82 -2.70 -4.67
CA THR A 187 -4.85 -3.47 -3.42
C THR A 187 -6.25 -3.67 -2.86
N LYS A 188 -7.26 -2.93 -3.34
CA LYS A 188 -8.65 -3.10 -2.87
C LYS A 188 -9.23 -4.42 -3.34
N ILE A 189 -8.97 -4.82 -4.59
CA ILE A 189 -9.41 -6.13 -5.12
C ILE A 189 -8.88 -7.26 -4.22
N LEU A 190 -7.62 -7.16 -3.84
CA LEU A 190 -6.97 -8.16 -3.00
C LEU A 190 -7.46 -8.11 -1.54
N GLY A 191 -7.76 -6.91 -1.02
CA GLY A 191 -8.41 -6.77 0.29
C GLY A 191 -9.79 -7.42 0.31
N LYS A 192 -10.64 -7.14 -0.70
CA LYS A 192 -11.98 -7.74 -0.83
C LYS A 192 -11.92 -9.26 -0.96
N ALA A 193 -10.96 -9.80 -1.71
CA ALA A 193 -10.74 -11.23 -1.82
C ALA A 193 -10.43 -11.91 -0.47
N SER A 194 -9.88 -11.19 0.52
CA SER A 194 -9.61 -11.71 1.86
C SER A 194 -10.83 -12.02 2.74
N LEU A 195 -12.05 -11.85 2.22
CA LEU A 195 -13.22 -12.50 2.80
C LEU A 195 -13.13 -14.04 2.71
N ALA A 196 -12.48 -14.57 1.68
CA ALA A 196 -12.26 -16.01 1.54
C ALA A 196 -11.01 -16.50 2.32
N ALA A 197 -10.30 -15.61 3.01
CA ALA A 197 -9.03 -15.94 3.66
C ALA A 197 -9.21 -16.99 4.76
N LYS A 198 -8.36 -18.01 4.74
CA LYS A 198 -8.28 -19.03 5.79
C LYS A 198 -7.71 -18.42 7.06
N THR A 199 -8.38 -18.69 8.17
CA THR A 199 -7.89 -18.30 9.49
C THR A 199 -6.53 -18.95 9.78
N PRO A 200 -5.50 -18.18 10.19
CA PRO A 200 -4.18 -18.73 10.47
C PRO A 200 -4.18 -19.64 11.69
N ASP A 201 -3.25 -20.57 11.70
CA ASP A 201 -3.06 -21.48 12.83
C ASP A 201 -2.46 -20.75 14.03
N ARG A 202 -2.98 -21.08 15.21
CA ARG A 202 -2.47 -20.56 16.48
C ARG A 202 -1.28 -21.40 16.95
N LEU A 203 -0.19 -20.73 17.33
CA LEU A 203 0.96 -21.38 17.97
C LEU A 203 0.57 -22.04 19.31
N PRO A 204 1.35 -23.03 19.79
CA PRO A 204 1.10 -23.68 21.08
C PRO A 204 0.92 -22.69 22.22
N GLN A 205 0.05 -23.04 23.18
CA GLN A 205 -0.27 -22.17 24.30
C GLN A 205 0.98 -21.88 25.15
N THR A 206 1.21 -20.60 25.42
CA THR A 206 2.35 -20.14 26.23
C THR A 206 2.03 -20.02 27.72
N GLY A 207 0.76 -20.08 28.10
CA GLY A 207 0.28 -19.82 29.46
C GLY A 207 0.28 -18.35 29.89
N LYS A 208 0.78 -17.44 29.03
CA LYS A 208 0.85 -16.00 29.28
C LYS A 208 -0.47 -15.30 28.99
N LYS A 209 -0.85 -14.37 29.86
CA LYS A 209 -2.14 -13.66 29.83
C LYS A 209 -1.95 -12.17 29.59
N ILE A 210 -2.72 -11.62 28.66
CA ILE A 210 -2.67 -10.20 28.32
C ILE A 210 -4.09 -9.64 28.33
N ALA A 211 -4.30 -8.57 29.10
CA ALA A 211 -5.56 -7.82 29.08
C ALA A 211 -5.50 -6.71 28.03
N VAL A 212 -6.51 -6.63 27.18
CA VAL A 212 -6.66 -5.63 26.12
C VAL A 212 -7.91 -4.81 26.40
N ILE A 213 -7.74 -3.54 26.74
CA ILE A 213 -8.82 -2.61 27.08
C ILE A 213 -9.26 -1.88 25.80
N GLY A 214 -10.47 -2.16 25.33
CA GLY A 214 -11.02 -1.65 24.08
C GLY A 214 -11.02 -2.72 22.99
N GLY A 215 -12.20 -2.97 22.42
CA GLY A 215 -12.47 -3.91 21.33
C GLY A 215 -12.60 -3.21 19.97
N GLY A 216 -11.94 -2.07 19.78
CA GLY A 216 -11.82 -1.39 18.49
C GLY A 216 -10.72 -1.95 17.59
N ALA A 217 -10.42 -1.27 16.47
CA ALA A 217 -9.43 -1.74 15.49
C ALA A 217 -8.04 -2.04 16.09
N ALA A 218 -7.52 -1.14 16.94
CA ALA A 218 -6.22 -1.33 17.61
C ALA A 218 -6.23 -2.52 18.58
N GLY A 219 -7.25 -2.59 19.44
CA GLY A 219 -7.40 -3.65 20.43
C GLY A 219 -7.58 -5.03 19.79
N LEU A 220 -8.38 -5.11 18.73
CA LEU A 220 -8.56 -6.35 17.97
C LEU A 220 -7.28 -6.73 17.22
N SER A 221 -6.50 -5.78 16.71
CA SER A 221 -5.19 -6.04 16.11
C SER A 221 -4.21 -6.67 17.11
N VAL A 222 -4.00 -6.04 18.27
CA VAL A 222 -3.06 -6.58 19.27
C VAL A 222 -3.52 -7.93 19.81
N ALA A 223 -4.83 -8.10 20.07
CA ALA A 223 -5.38 -9.36 20.58
C ALA A 223 -5.25 -10.49 19.54
N TRP A 224 -5.48 -10.20 18.26
CA TRP A 224 -5.29 -11.14 17.16
C TRP A 224 -3.84 -11.60 17.03
N GLN A 225 -2.90 -10.65 17.05
CA GLN A 225 -1.47 -10.92 16.94
C GLN A 225 -0.98 -11.78 18.12
N LEU A 226 -1.34 -11.41 19.35
CA LEU A 226 -0.99 -12.19 20.54
C LEU A 226 -1.64 -13.58 20.55
N TRP A 227 -2.89 -13.69 20.07
CA TRP A 227 -3.58 -14.98 19.92
C TRP A 227 -2.84 -15.91 18.96
N MET A 228 -2.45 -15.42 17.77
CA MET A 228 -1.67 -16.20 16.80
C MET A 228 -0.36 -16.70 17.42
N LYS A 229 0.27 -15.89 18.28
CA LYS A 229 1.50 -16.24 19.00
C LYS A 229 1.31 -17.22 20.17
N GLY A 230 0.08 -17.69 20.42
CA GLY A 230 -0.21 -18.68 21.46
C GLY A 230 -0.50 -18.10 22.83
N HIS A 231 -0.45 -16.78 23.01
CA HIS A 231 -0.83 -16.12 24.26
C HIS A 231 -2.35 -16.08 24.45
N GLU A 232 -2.79 -15.90 25.68
CA GLU A 232 -4.19 -15.69 26.02
C GLU A 232 -4.50 -14.18 26.07
N ALA A 233 -5.08 -13.67 24.99
CA ALA A 233 -5.58 -12.30 24.94
C ALA A 233 -7.03 -12.22 25.47
N MET A 234 -7.27 -11.38 26.47
CA MET A 234 -8.59 -11.07 27.02
C MET A 234 -8.99 -9.65 26.62
N ILE A 235 -10.13 -9.49 25.94
CA ILE A 235 -10.64 -8.17 25.54
C ILE A 235 -11.67 -7.68 26.55
N ILE A 236 -11.51 -6.45 27.02
CA ILE A 236 -12.45 -5.73 27.87
C ILE A 236 -13.00 -4.56 27.08
N GLU A 237 -14.26 -4.65 26.64
CA GLU A 237 -14.95 -3.63 25.85
C GLU A 237 -16.09 -3.02 26.66
N GLY A 238 -16.14 -1.69 26.70
CA GLY A 238 -17.18 -0.95 27.42
C GLY A 238 -18.54 -0.99 26.73
N ARG A 239 -18.56 -1.19 25.40
CA ARG A 239 -19.75 -1.28 24.56
C ARG A 239 -20.31 -2.70 24.48
N LYS A 240 -21.49 -2.81 23.86
CA LYS A 240 -22.21 -4.09 23.68
C LYS A 240 -21.71 -4.93 22.51
N LYS A 241 -20.83 -4.40 21.65
CA LYS A 241 -20.30 -5.07 20.46
C LYS A 241 -18.83 -4.71 20.25
N LEU A 242 -18.11 -5.60 19.56
CA LEU A 242 -16.75 -5.36 19.09
C LEU A 242 -16.74 -4.53 17.79
N GLY A 243 -15.57 -3.97 17.47
CA GLY A 243 -15.28 -3.23 16.24
C GLY A 243 -15.12 -1.72 16.44
N GLY A 244 -15.49 -1.18 17.61
CA GLY A 244 -15.34 0.23 17.94
C GLY A 244 -15.96 1.14 16.88
N LYS A 245 -15.24 2.19 16.45
CA LYS A 245 -15.73 3.15 15.43
C LYS A 245 -16.14 2.48 14.09
N ILE A 246 -15.51 1.35 13.72
CA ILE A 246 -15.87 0.60 12.49
C ILE A 246 -17.33 0.15 12.57
N THR A 247 -17.71 -0.49 13.66
CA THR A 247 -19.07 -1.00 13.87
C THR A 247 -20.04 0.12 14.21
N ASP A 248 -19.61 1.11 14.99
CA ASP A 248 -20.54 2.08 15.58
C ASP A 248 -20.84 3.30 14.72
N SER A 249 -19.85 3.83 13.97
CA SER A 249 -19.98 5.15 13.34
C SER A 249 -19.68 5.19 11.85
N ILE A 250 -18.91 4.24 11.30
CA ILE A 250 -18.64 4.24 9.85
C ILE A 250 -19.91 3.87 9.08
N PRO A 251 -20.39 4.72 8.14
CA PRO A 251 -21.66 4.50 7.44
C PRO A 251 -21.70 3.26 6.53
N HIS A 252 -22.91 2.75 6.27
CA HIS A 252 -23.13 1.64 5.32
C HIS A 252 -22.80 2.01 3.86
N SER A 253 -22.85 3.30 3.52
CA SER A 253 -22.43 3.83 2.22
C SER A 253 -20.93 3.64 1.95
N ARG A 254 -20.12 3.50 3.02
CA ARG A 254 -18.66 3.27 2.93
C ARG A 254 -18.30 1.79 2.86
N ILE A 255 -19.04 0.95 3.57
CA ILE A 255 -18.74 -0.47 3.70
C ILE A 255 -20.01 -1.29 3.98
N PRO A 256 -20.19 -2.42 3.28
CA PRO A 256 -21.28 -3.36 3.59
C PRO A 256 -21.19 -3.95 5.00
N ALA A 257 -22.35 -4.12 5.66
CA ALA A 257 -22.40 -4.61 7.05
C ALA A 257 -21.89 -6.05 7.19
N ASP A 258 -22.22 -6.90 6.23
CA ASP A 258 -21.84 -8.31 6.15
C ASP A 258 -20.32 -8.51 6.11
N VAL A 259 -19.59 -7.60 5.44
CA VAL A 259 -18.11 -7.61 5.39
C VAL A 259 -17.53 -7.39 6.80
N VAL A 260 -18.03 -6.40 7.52
CA VAL A 260 -17.58 -6.10 8.88
C VAL A 260 -17.95 -7.25 9.83
N GLU A 261 -19.19 -7.72 9.77
CA GLU A 261 -19.68 -8.81 10.61
C GLU A 261 -18.89 -10.10 10.39
N HIS A 262 -18.57 -10.44 9.14
CA HIS A 262 -17.76 -11.60 8.81
C HIS A 262 -16.40 -11.59 9.52
N GLU A 263 -15.65 -10.48 9.42
CA GLU A 263 -14.32 -10.41 10.03
C GLU A 263 -14.37 -10.29 11.57
N ILE A 264 -15.38 -9.61 12.12
CA ILE A 264 -15.62 -9.57 13.57
C ILE A 264 -15.98 -10.96 14.11
N ASN A 265 -16.79 -11.73 13.39
CA ASN A 265 -17.15 -13.09 13.78
C ASN A 265 -15.94 -14.03 13.74
N ARG A 266 -15.06 -13.91 12.74
CA ARG A 266 -13.76 -14.62 12.70
C ARG A 266 -12.94 -14.33 13.96
N LEU A 267 -12.84 -13.05 14.35
CA LEU A 267 -12.11 -12.65 15.55
C LEU A 267 -12.74 -13.19 16.83
N ALA A 268 -14.06 -13.10 16.96
CA ALA A 268 -14.80 -13.59 18.13
C ALA A 268 -14.71 -15.13 18.27
N GLY A 269 -14.69 -15.87 17.16
CA GLY A 269 -14.49 -17.32 17.17
C GLY A 269 -13.10 -17.75 17.64
N SER A 270 -12.08 -16.95 17.31
CA SER A 270 -10.68 -17.19 17.69
C SER A 270 -10.37 -16.72 19.11
N ILE A 271 -10.77 -15.51 19.48
CA ILE A 271 -10.46 -14.86 20.76
C ILE A 271 -11.65 -15.06 21.70
N ARG A 272 -11.59 -16.14 22.51
CA ARG A 272 -12.73 -16.58 23.31
C ARG A 272 -12.99 -15.76 24.59
N LYS A 273 -12.01 -15.01 25.10
CA LYS A 273 -12.14 -14.22 26.33
C LYS A 273 -12.51 -12.77 26.01
N VAL A 274 -13.80 -12.53 25.80
CA VAL A 274 -14.33 -11.18 25.52
C VAL A 274 -15.34 -10.80 26.59
N HIS A 275 -15.11 -9.64 27.23
CA HIS A 275 -15.99 -9.08 28.25
C HIS A 275 -16.58 -7.76 27.72
N LEU A 276 -17.87 -7.76 27.42
CA LEU A 276 -18.60 -6.62 26.85
C LEU A 276 -19.38 -5.87 27.94
N GLY A 277 -19.70 -4.60 27.68
CA GLY A 277 -20.65 -3.80 28.48
C GLY A 277 -20.15 -3.36 29.85
N LYS A 278 -18.86 -3.50 30.15
CA LYS A 278 -18.28 -3.13 31.45
C LYS A 278 -17.36 -1.93 31.29
N LEU A 279 -17.80 -0.78 31.78
CA LEU A 279 -16.94 0.40 31.88
C LEU A 279 -15.76 0.09 32.81
N LEU A 280 -14.59 0.61 32.43
CA LEU A 280 -13.37 0.38 33.18
C LEU A 280 -13.22 1.43 34.28
N THR A 281 -12.98 0.98 35.52
CA THR A 281 -12.65 1.84 36.66
C THR A 281 -11.17 1.73 37.01
N LYS A 282 -10.65 2.68 37.81
CA LYS A 282 -9.27 2.64 38.31
C LYS A 282 -9.01 1.36 39.12
N GLU A 283 -9.93 0.91 39.97
CA GLU A 283 -9.74 -0.35 40.71
C GLU A 283 -9.73 -1.56 39.78
N ARG A 284 -10.62 -1.57 38.77
CA ARG A 284 -10.66 -2.66 37.80
C ARG A 284 -9.39 -2.72 36.95
N PHE A 285 -8.83 -1.56 36.56
CA PHE A 285 -7.55 -1.48 35.86
C PHE A 285 -6.42 -2.09 36.70
N LEU A 286 -6.30 -1.67 37.97
CA LEU A 286 -5.27 -2.20 38.88
C LEU A 286 -5.40 -3.72 39.08
N LYS A 287 -6.63 -4.23 39.17
CA LYS A 287 -6.89 -5.66 39.24
C LYS A 287 -6.46 -6.39 37.96
N LEU A 288 -6.78 -5.85 36.78
CA LEU A 288 -6.32 -6.44 35.51
C LEU A 288 -4.80 -6.48 35.42
N LYS A 289 -4.12 -5.42 35.89
CA LYS A 289 -2.65 -5.36 35.95
C LYS A 289 -2.05 -6.46 36.83
N GLN A 290 -2.68 -6.77 37.97
CA GLN A 290 -2.24 -7.86 38.85
C GLN A 290 -2.52 -9.26 38.28
N GLU A 291 -3.61 -9.43 37.53
CA GLU A 291 -4.08 -10.74 37.02
C GLU A 291 -3.42 -11.17 35.69
N ASN A 292 -2.70 -10.28 35.01
CA ASN A 292 -2.16 -10.50 33.67
C ASN A 292 -0.67 -10.16 33.61
N ASP A 293 0.07 -10.79 32.70
CA ASP A 293 1.49 -10.47 32.48
C ASP A 293 1.64 -9.07 31.89
N TYR A 294 0.75 -8.66 30.97
CA TYR A 294 0.73 -7.32 30.35
C TYR A 294 -0.70 -6.77 30.22
N VAL A 295 -0.80 -5.44 30.15
CA VAL A 295 -2.04 -4.71 29.85
C VAL A 295 -1.83 -3.80 28.64
N VAL A 296 -2.76 -3.83 27.68
CA VAL A 296 -2.75 -2.97 26.50
C VAL A 296 -3.99 -2.08 26.50
N ILE A 297 -3.79 -0.77 26.50
CA ILE A 297 -4.85 0.24 26.47
C ILE A 297 -5.12 0.63 25.02
N ALA A 298 -6.29 0.25 24.51
CA ALA A 298 -6.78 0.52 23.17
C ALA A 298 -8.20 1.13 23.18
N ALA A 299 -8.52 1.91 24.23
CA ALA A 299 -9.85 2.47 24.48
C ALA A 299 -10.30 3.51 23.44
N GLY A 300 -9.37 4.01 22.62
CA GLY A 300 -9.61 5.02 21.60
C GLY A 300 -9.99 6.40 22.14
N ALA A 301 -10.36 7.30 21.23
CA ALA A 301 -10.88 8.63 21.55
C ALA A 301 -12.38 8.68 21.30
N VAL A 302 -13.16 9.00 22.34
CA VAL A 302 -14.62 8.92 22.33
C VAL A 302 -15.30 10.15 22.93
N LYS A 303 -14.55 11.03 23.60
CA LYS A 303 -15.07 12.29 24.15
C LYS A 303 -14.94 13.38 23.08
N PRO A 304 -16.04 13.85 22.46
CA PRO A 304 -15.95 14.85 21.41
C PRO A 304 -15.37 16.15 21.95
N ARG A 305 -14.43 16.76 21.22
CA ARG A 305 -13.96 18.11 21.53
C ARG A 305 -15.09 19.09 21.26
N LYS A 306 -15.36 19.97 22.22
CA LYS A 306 -16.31 21.07 22.08
C LYS A 306 -15.55 22.37 21.97
N LEU A 307 -15.98 23.24 21.06
CA LEU A 307 -15.48 24.60 20.99
C LEU A 307 -16.01 25.37 22.20
N ASN A 308 -15.23 26.33 22.71
CA ASN A 308 -15.68 27.22 23.78
C ASN A 308 -16.35 28.46 23.18
N VAL A 309 -17.51 28.26 22.55
CA VAL A 309 -18.32 29.34 21.94
C VAL A 309 -19.77 29.26 22.45
N PRO A 310 -20.49 30.38 22.54
CA PRO A 310 -21.90 30.35 22.89
C PRO A 310 -22.72 29.51 21.90
N GLY A 311 -23.76 28.83 22.38
CA GLY A 311 -24.70 28.08 21.54
C GLY A 311 -24.29 26.66 21.16
N MET A 312 -23.16 26.16 21.67
CA MET A 312 -22.65 24.80 21.35
C MET A 312 -23.64 23.67 21.69
N GLU A 313 -24.50 23.86 22.67
CA GLU A 313 -25.57 22.94 23.04
C GLU A 313 -26.61 22.71 21.94
N LYS A 314 -26.66 23.59 20.93
CA LYS A 314 -27.57 23.49 19.77
C LYS A 314 -26.97 22.68 18.61
N SER A 315 -25.74 22.18 18.76
CA SER A 315 -25.04 21.40 17.74
C SER A 315 -25.04 19.91 18.05
N LEU A 316 -24.92 19.10 17.00
CA LEU A 316 -24.63 17.67 17.12
C LEU A 316 -23.14 17.44 16.99
N THR A 317 -22.59 16.49 17.73
CA THR A 317 -21.22 16.05 17.46
C THR A 317 -21.21 15.10 16.26
N ALA A 318 -20.12 15.09 15.49
CA ALA A 318 -20.03 14.26 14.30
C ALA A 318 -20.18 12.76 14.63
N LEU A 319 -19.64 12.31 15.77
CA LEU A 319 -19.76 10.92 16.19
C LEU A 319 -21.21 10.54 16.49
N GLU A 320 -21.94 11.38 17.24
CA GLU A 320 -23.37 11.16 17.53
C GLU A 320 -24.21 11.16 16.25
N PHE A 321 -23.94 12.11 15.36
CA PHE A 321 -24.63 12.21 14.07
C PHE A 321 -24.40 10.97 13.20
N LEU A 322 -23.15 10.53 13.05
CA LEU A 322 -22.80 9.36 12.23
C LEU A 322 -23.36 8.05 12.81
N GLN A 323 -23.37 7.91 14.14
CA GLN A 323 -24.01 6.77 14.81
C GLN A 323 -25.51 6.72 14.53
N GLN A 324 -26.20 7.86 14.60
CA GLN A 324 -27.63 7.94 14.27
C GLN A 324 -27.88 7.76 12.77
N SER A 325 -27.00 8.28 11.91
CA SER A 325 -27.10 8.10 10.46
C SER A 325 -26.99 6.64 10.07
N LYS A 326 -26.05 5.91 10.68
CA LYS A 326 -25.88 4.48 10.45
C LYS A 326 -27.12 3.65 10.82
N LEU A 327 -27.87 4.11 11.82
CA LEU A 327 -29.15 3.50 12.23
C LEU A 327 -30.35 4.07 11.46
N ASP A 328 -30.12 4.88 10.43
CA ASP A 328 -31.15 5.57 9.64
C ASP A 328 -32.16 6.37 10.48
N CYS A 329 -31.73 6.89 11.63
CA CYS A 329 -32.57 7.64 12.57
C CYS A 329 -32.12 9.10 12.78
N ALA A 330 -31.00 9.50 12.18
CA ALA A 330 -30.55 10.89 12.18
C ALA A 330 -31.53 11.79 11.41
N LYS A 331 -31.72 13.01 11.91
CA LYS A 331 -32.53 14.05 11.25
C LYS A 331 -31.64 15.23 10.91
N VAL A 332 -31.75 15.72 9.68
CA VAL A 332 -31.05 16.92 9.20
C VAL A 332 -32.04 17.91 8.59
N GLY A 333 -31.77 19.20 8.77
CA GLY A 333 -32.45 20.27 8.06
C GLY A 333 -31.96 20.40 6.62
N LYS A 334 -32.56 21.33 5.86
CA LYS A 334 -32.21 21.57 4.46
C LYS A 334 -30.83 22.22 4.29
N ARG A 335 -30.39 23.01 5.27
CA ARG A 335 -29.09 23.69 5.30
C ARG A 335 -28.27 23.20 6.48
N VAL A 336 -27.11 22.62 6.20
CA VAL A 336 -26.21 22.05 7.21
C VAL A 336 -24.87 22.77 7.17
N VAL A 337 -24.35 23.12 8.35
CA VAL A 337 -22.96 23.57 8.50
C VAL A 337 -22.20 22.54 9.32
N VAL A 338 -21.07 22.08 8.80
CA VAL A 338 -20.14 21.18 9.50
C VAL A 338 -18.93 21.99 9.92
N ILE A 339 -18.64 22.04 11.21
CA ILE A 339 -17.48 22.73 11.77
C ILE A 339 -16.35 21.71 11.93
N GLY A 340 -15.34 21.81 11.05
CA GLY A 340 -14.25 20.85 10.89
C GLY A 340 -14.32 20.15 9.53
N ALA A 341 -13.30 20.33 8.69
CA ALA A 341 -13.22 19.80 7.33
C ALA A 341 -12.17 18.67 7.19
N GLY A 342 -12.10 17.79 8.20
CA GLY A 342 -11.34 16.53 8.13
C GLY A 342 -12.18 15.39 7.53
N ASN A 343 -11.59 14.18 7.41
CA ASN A 343 -12.27 13.00 6.86
C ASN A 343 -13.62 12.69 7.54
N VAL A 344 -13.69 12.80 8.87
CA VAL A 344 -14.95 12.63 9.63
C VAL A 344 -15.99 13.69 9.27
N GLY A 345 -15.56 14.94 9.03
CA GLY A 345 -16.44 16.01 8.56
C GLY A 345 -16.99 15.73 7.16
N CYS A 346 -16.16 15.18 6.27
CA CYS A 346 -16.58 14.76 4.93
C CYS A 346 -17.57 13.58 4.97
N ASP A 347 -17.37 12.60 5.85
CA ASP A 347 -18.35 11.53 6.06
C ASP A 347 -19.68 12.10 6.57
N ALA A 348 -19.64 12.99 7.57
CA ALA A 348 -20.84 13.65 8.08
C ALA A 348 -21.56 14.48 7.01
N ALA A 349 -20.81 15.16 6.14
CA ALA A 349 -21.39 15.92 5.04
C ALA A 349 -22.07 15.01 4.00
N THR A 350 -21.40 13.92 3.61
CA THR A 350 -21.94 12.94 2.67
C THR A 350 -23.23 12.31 3.20
N GLU A 351 -23.23 11.92 4.48
CA GLU A 351 -24.41 11.36 5.13
C GLU A 351 -25.53 12.39 5.33
N ALA A 352 -25.21 13.66 5.57
CA ALA A 352 -26.21 14.72 5.61
C ALA A 352 -26.93 14.88 4.26
N PHE A 353 -26.20 14.81 3.13
CA PHE A 353 -26.82 14.79 1.80
C PHE A 353 -27.70 13.55 1.60
N ARG A 354 -27.21 12.36 1.99
CA ARG A 354 -27.99 11.11 1.93
C ARG A 354 -29.33 11.22 2.68
N LEU A 355 -29.33 11.95 3.81
CA LEU A 355 -30.51 12.17 4.65
C LEU A 355 -31.39 13.36 4.20
N GLY A 356 -31.09 13.99 3.06
CA GLY A 356 -31.95 15.00 2.42
C GLY A 356 -31.54 16.46 2.62
N ALA A 357 -30.33 16.74 3.11
CA ALA A 357 -29.79 18.10 3.09
C ALA A 357 -29.67 18.62 1.64
N GLN A 358 -30.04 19.88 1.41
CA GLN A 358 -29.96 20.52 0.09
C GLN A 358 -28.68 21.35 -0.09
N SER A 359 -28.09 21.79 1.02
CA SER A 359 -26.83 22.53 1.05
C SER A 359 -26.05 22.15 2.28
N VAL A 360 -24.81 21.70 2.08
CA VAL A 360 -23.87 21.39 3.16
C VAL A 360 -22.59 22.19 2.97
N THR A 361 -22.21 22.93 4.00
CA THR A 361 -20.97 23.72 4.01
C THR A 361 -20.06 23.24 5.14
N LEU A 362 -18.87 22.77 4.81
CA LEU A 362 -17.81 22.49 5.77
C LEU A 362 -16.96 23.74 5.95
N ILE A 363 -16.69 24.09 7.21
CA ILE A 363 -15.81 25.21 7.56
C ILE A 363 -14.62 24.71 8.39
N ASP A 364 -13.46 25.32 8.19
CA ASP A 364 -12.26 25.01 8.97
C ASP A 364 -11.38 26.26 9.16
N ILE A 365 -10.62 26.29 10.25
CA ILE A 365 -9.67 27.37 10.56
C ILE A 365 -8.38 27.27 9.74
N GLN A 366 -8.08 26.08 9.23
CA GLN A 366 -6.90 25.76 8.42
C GLN A 366 -7.31 25.11 7.09
N PRO A 367 -6.39 24.97 6.12
CA PRO A 367 -6.67 24.18 4.92
C PRO A 367 -7.20 22.78 5.29
N PRO A 368 -8.33 22.32 4.70
CA PRO A 368 -8.94 21.05 5.02
C PRO A 368 -7.95 19.89 5.00
N ALA A 369 -7.82 19.20 6.13
CA ALA A 369 -6.96 18.02 6.26
C ALA A 369 -7.58 16.77 5.60
N SER A 370 -8.81 16.86 5.09
CA SER A 370 -9.49 15.77 4.39
C SER A 370 -8.81 15.40 3.07
N PHE A 371 -8.77 14.11 2.77
CA PHE A 371 -8.20 13.56 1.52
C PHE A 371 -8.84 12.23 1.14
N GLY A 372 -8.56 11.76 -0.07
CA GLY A 372 -9.03 10.46 -0.56
C GLY A 372 -10.53 10.37 -0.75
N THR A 373 -11.06 9.16 -0.65
CA THR A 373 -12.45 8.82 -1.00
C THR A 373 -13.49 9.60 -0.17
N GLU A 374 -13.20 9.88 1.10
CA GLU A 374 -14.04 10.69 1.99
C GLU A 374 -14.28 12.07 1.39
N ARG A 375 -13.20 12.72 0.95
CA ARG A 375 -13.25 14.04 0.33
C ARG A 375 -13.94 13.99 -1.03
N GLU A 376 -13.56 13.03 -1.87
CA GLU A 376 -14.15 12.83 -3.20
C GLU A 376 -15.68 12.64 -3.12
N HIS A 377 -16.16 11.85 -2.15
CA HIS A 377 -17.60 11.64 -1.93
C HIS A 377 -18.30 12.92 -1.48
N ALA A 378 -17.72 13.67 -0.55
CA ALA A 378 -18.30 14.93 -0.10
C ALA A 378 -18.38 15.95 -1.24
N GLU A 379 -17.31 16.09 -2.03
CA GLU A 379 -17.28 16.98 -3.21
C GLU A 379 -18.30 16.54 -4.27
N ALA A 380 -18.37 15.23 -4.57
CA ALA A 380 -19.34 14.68 -5.52
C ALA A 380 -20.81 14.85 -5.07
N ALA A 381 -21.05 14.83 -3.75
CA ALA A 381 -22.36 15.13 -3.18
C ALA A 381 -22.72 16.63 -3.21
N GLY A 382 -21.77 17.51 -3.54
CA GLY A 382 -21.96 18.96 -3.66
C GLY A 382 -21.57 19.74 -2.41
N ALA A 383 -20.76 19.17 -1.51
CA ALA A 383 -20.28 19.85 -0.32
C ALA A 383 -19.39 21.06 -0.66
N LYS A 384 -19.63 22.19 0.01
CA LYS A 384 -18.80 23.39 -0.12
C LYS A 384 -17.82 23.46 1.04
N PHE A 385 -16.57 23.81 0.74
CA PHE A 385 -15.52 23.93 1.74
C PHE A 385 -15.10 25.40 1.85
N LEU A 386 -15.11 25.96 3.07
CA LEU A 386 -14.71 27.34 3.33
C LEU A 386 -13.60 27.36 4.40
N TRP A 387 -12.46 27.98 4.06
CA TRP A 387 -11.36 28.20 4.99
C TRP A 387 -10.56 29.45 4.57
N PRO A 388 -9.88 30.14 5.52
CA PRO A 388 -10.00 29.98 6.96
C PRO A 388 -11.29 30.63 7.48
N ARG A 389 -12.04 29.94 8.35
CA ARG A 389 -13.28 30.43 8.98
C ARG A 389 -13.32 30.10 10.46
N PHE A 390 -13.58 31.11 11.30
CA PHE A 390 -13.59 30.98 12.75
C PHE A 390 -15.02 31.18 13.28
N THR A 391 -15.50 30.22 14.08
CA THR A 391 -16.83 30.30 14.69
C THR A 391 -16.82 31.24 15.90
N LYS A 392 -17.77 32.17 15.95
CA LYS A 392 -18.01 33.07 17.09
C LYS A 392 -19.13 32.56 17.99
N GLU A 393 -20.26 32.16 17.42
CA GLU A 393 -21.44 31.66 18.14
C GLU A 393 -22.30 30.76 17.24
N ILE A 394 -23.01 29.80 17.84
CA ILE A 394 -24.05 29.00 17.18
C ILE A 394 -25.45 29.51 17.59
N THR A 395 -26.16 30.10 16.64
CA THR A 395 -27.48 30.69 16.84
C THR A 395 -28.58 29.79 16.27
N ALA A 396 -29.85 30.12 16.55
CA ALA A 396 -30.99 29.42 15.93
C ALA A 396 -31.08 29.65 14.40
N LYS A 397 -30.40 30.67 13.87
CA LYS A 397 -30.36 30.97 12.43
C LYS A 397 -29.20 30.28 11.71
N GLY A 398 -28.20 29.80 12.44
CA GLY A 398 -26.99 29.19 11.89
C GLY A 398 -25.73 29.56 12.67
N VAL A 399 -24.58 29.52 11.99
CA VAL A 399 -23.25 29.75 12.58
C VAL A 399 -22.79 31.18 12.30
N GLU A 400 -22.60 31.98 13.34
CA GLU A 400 -22.00 33.32 13.23
C GLU A 400 -20.48 33.20 13.28
N LEU A 401 -19.81 33.81 12.30
CA LEU A 401 -18.35 33.83 12.19
C LEU A 401 -17.76 35.08 12.85
N THR A 402 -16.47 35.04 13.17
CA THR A 402 -15.78 36.17 13.83
C THR A 402 -15.66 37.42 12.95
N ASP A 403 -15.76 37.26 11.63
CA ASP A 403 -15.77 38.36 10.65
C ASP A 403 -17.17 39.00 10.49
N GLY A 404 -18.18 38.51 11.22
CA GLY A 404 -19.56 39.00 11.19
C GLY A 404 -20.43 38.33 10.12
N GLU A 405 -19.90 37.43 9.30
CA GLU A 405 -20.69 36.65 8.35
C GLU A 405 -21.55 35.61 9.09
N LEU A 406 -22.84 35.52 8.76
CA LEU A 406 -23.73 34.47 9.24
C LEU A 406 -23.88 33.40 8.17
N LEU A 407 -23.50 32.16 8.50
CA LEU A 407 -23.76 30.99 7.68
C LEU A 407 -25.12 30.37 8.06
N PRO A 408 -26.17 30.50 7.24
CA PRO A 408 -27.50 30.02 7.60
C PRO A 408 -27.54 28.50 7.68
N ALA A 409 -27.95 27.96 8.82
CA ALA A 409 -28.00 26.51 9.05
C ALA A 409 -29.20 26.14 9.93
N GLU A 410 -29.86 25.05 9.57
CA GLU A 410 -30.89 24.38 10.37
C GLU A 410 -30.30 23.23 11.20
N THR A 411 -29.12 22.75 10.81
CA THR A 411 -28.37 21.73 11.56
C THR A 411 -26.90 22.11 11.56
N VAL A 412 -26.28 22.06 12.74
CA VAL A 412 -24.85 22.30 12.91
C VAL A 412 -24.21 21.04 13.45
N ILE A 413 -23.19 20.54 12.75
CA ILE A 413 -22.44 19.33 13.12
C ILE A 413 -21.02 19.74 13.46
N VAL A 414 -20.49 19.30 14.59
CA VAL A 414 -19.14 19.63 15.06
C VAL A 414 -18.23 18.42 14.92
N ALA A 415 -17.18 18.56 14.10
CA ALA A 415 -16.23 17.53 13.69
C ALA A 415 -14.77 17.95 13.98
N VAL A 416 -14.51 18.57 15.13
CA VAL A 416 -13.18 19.11 15.50
C VAL A 416 -12.28 18.12 16.27
N GLY A 417 -12.61 16.83 16.19
CA GLY A 417 -11.83 15.73 16.78
C GLY A 417 -12.34 15.24 18.14
N ASP A 418 -11.85 14.07 18.55
CA ASP A 418 -12.19 13.42 19.82
C ASP A 418 -10.98 13.36 20.76
N MET A 419 -11.26 13.23 22.05
CA MET A 419 -10.32 12.98 23.13
C MET A 419 -10.57 11.61 23.77
N PRO A 420 -9.54 10.94 24.29
CA PRO A 420 -9.74 9.73 25.09
C PRO A 420 -10.34 10.05 26.46
N ASP A 421 -11.06 9.06 27.00
CA ASP A 421 -11.40 9.07 28.42
C ASP A 421 -10.29 8.39 29.21
N LEU A 422 -9.57 9.15 30.03
CA LEU A 422 -8.44 8.66 30.82
C LEU A 422 -8.77 8.50 32.31
N SER A 423 -10.04 8.60 32.72
CA SER A 423 -10.43 8.57 34.14
C SER A 423 -10.11 7.27 34.87
N PHE A 424 -9.86 6.19 34.13
CA PHE A 424 -9.48 4.88 34.68
C PHE A 424 -7.98 4.71 34.89
N LEU A 425 -7.15 5.65 34.42
CA LEU A 425 -5.70 5.53 34.52
C LEU A 425 -5.21 5.70 35.96
N PRO A 426 -4.22 4.90 36.40
CA PRO A 426 -3.48 5.16 37.63
C PRO A 426 -2.52 6.35 37.46
N GLU A 427 -2.08 6.93 38.58
CA GLU A 427 -1.17 8.10 38.59
C GLU A 427 0.21 7.82 37.96
N GLY A 428 0.65 6.57 37.89
CA GLY A 428 1.94 6.19 37.30
C GLY A 428 1.98 6.16 35.76
N ILE A 429 0.85 6.37 35.08
CA ILE A 429 0.80 6.42 33.61
C ILE A 429 0.68 7.86 33.16
N HIS A 430 1.72 8.36 32.49
CA HIS A 430 1.79 9.75 32.07
C HIS A 430 0.90 10.03 30.85
N ALA A 431 0.25 11.19 30.88
CA ALA A 431 -0.52 11.71 29.76
C ALA A 431 -0.06 13.12 29.38
N GLU A 432 0.07 13.38 28.09
CA GLU A 432 0.46 14.66 27.53
C GLU A 432 -0.67 15.21 26.66
N ARG A 433 -1.07 16.45 26.92
CA ARG A 433 -2.16 17.13 26.17
C ARG A 433 -3.45 16.31 26.09
N GLY A 434 -3.71 15.48 27.11
CA GLY A 434 -4.88 14.62 27.22
C GLY A 434 -4.81 13.31 26.43
N PHE A 435 -3.62 12.87 25.98
CA PHE A 435 -3.38 11.55 25.39
C PHE A 435 -2.30 10.80 26.17
N ILE A 436 -2.29 9.47 26.12
CA ILE A 436 -1.26 8.67 26.84
C ILE A 436 0.08 8.81 26.13
N ALA A 437 1.13 9.15 26.89
CA ALA A 437 2.49 9.24 26.37
C ALA A 437 3.10 7.83 26.24
N VAL A 438 3.74 7.56 25.10
CA VAL A 438 4.37 6.27 24.79
C VAL A 438 5.66 6.44 24.01
N ASP A 439 6.49 5.40 24.03
CA ASP A 439 7.67 5.27 23.16
C ASP A 439 7.32 4.72 21.75
N GLU A 440 8.32 4.50 20.90
CA GLU A 440 8.17 3.97 19.54
C GLU A 440 7.63 2.52 19.49
N THR A 441 7.68 1.80 20.60
CA THR A 441 7.12 0.46 20.76
C THR A 441 5.73 0.45 21.38
N TYR A 442 5.20 1.64 21.67
CA TYR A 442 3.93 1.90 22.34
C TYR A 442 3.91 1.54 23.84
N ALA A 443 5.08 1.38 24.46
CA ALA A 443 5.18 1.21 25.91
C ALA A 443 4.90 2.54 26.61
N THR A 444 4.20 2.49 27.74
CA THR A 444 3.93 3.67 28.59
C THR A 444 5.06 3.88 29.61
N SER A 445 4.90 4.86 30.51
CA SER A 445 5.78 5.01 31.68
C SER A 445 5.76 3.82 32.65
N ASP A 446 4.78 2.92 32.51
CA ASP A 446 4.70 1.67 33.27
C ASP A 446 5.13 0.49 32.38
N PRO A 447 6.17 -0.28 32.74
CA PRO A 447 6.75 -1.32 31.89
C PRO A 447 5.80 -2.50 31.61
N GLN A 448 4.73 -2.64 32.39
CA GLN A 448 3.71 -3.67 32.18
C GLN A 448 2.58 -3.20 31.25
N VAL A 449 2.55 -1.91 30.90
CA VAL A 449 1.40 -1.28 30.24
C VAL A 449 1.80 -0.65 28.91
N TYR A 450 1.05 -0.99 27.87
CA TYR A 450 1.16 -0.42 26.53
C TYR A 450 -0.10 0.37 26.20
N ALA A 451 -0.01 1.36 25.31
CA ALA A 451 -1.17 2.11 24.84
C ALA A 451 -1.11 2.33 23.32
N ILE A 452 -2.21 2.09 22.61
CA ILE A 452 -2.24 2.06 21.14
C ILE A 452 -3.52 2.68 20.55
N GLY A 453 -3.40 3.20 19.32
CA GLY A 453 -4.52 3.81 18.57
C GLY A 453 -4.87 5.21 19.08
N ASP A 454 -6.13 5.60 18.88
CA ASP A 454 -6.62 6.98 19.15
C ASP A 454 -6.44 7.45 20.61
N VAL A 455 -6.17 6.56 21.57
CA VAL A 455 -5.87 6.92 22.98
C VAL A 455 -4.50 7.59 23.14
N VAL A 456 -3.59 7.33 22.21
CA VAL A 456 -2.24 7.92 22.13
C VAL A 456 -2.25 9.11 21.18
N ARG A 457 -2.84 8.94 19.99
CA ARG A 457 -2.96 10.01 19.00
C ARG A 457 -4.03 9.63 17.97
N PRO A 458 -4.89 10.56 17.53
CA PRO A 458 -5.80 10.30 16.42
C PRO A 458 -5.03 9.94 15.14
N GLY A 459 -5.57 9.00 14.37
CA GLY A 459 -4.95 8.56 13.11
C GLY A 459 -5.90 7.77 12.21
N LEU A 460 -5.33 7.13 11.18
CA LEU A 460 -6.05 6.22 10.31
C LEU A 460 -6.29 4.87 10.99
N LEU A 461 -7.27 4.11 10.50
CA LEU A 461 -7.49 2.72 10.94
C LEU A 461 -6.22 1.87 10.79
N THR A 462 -5.44 2.08 9.73
CA THR A 462 -4.18 1.37 9.50
C THR A 462 -3.11 1.72 10.53
N ASP A 463 -3.09 2.97 11.03
CA ASP A 463 -2.16 3.39 12.10
C ASP A 463 -2.50 2.66 13.39
N ALA A 464 -3.80 2.62 13.74
CA ALA A 464 -4.31 1.91 14.90
C ALA A 464 -4.00 0.39 14.85
N ILE A 465 -4.19 -0.24 13.69
CA ILE A 465 -3.89 -1.66 13.48
C ILE A 465 -2.37 -1.90 13.53
N GLY A 466 -1.58 -1.03 12.89
CA GLY A 466 -0.12 -1.09 12.90
C GLY A 466 0.46 -0.96 14.31
N ALA A 467 -0.07 -0.03 15.11
CA ALA A 467 0.29 0.12 16.52
C ALA A 467 0.03 -1.17 17.31
N GLY A 468 -1.12 -1.81 17.11
CA GLY A 468 -1.44 -3.10 17.74
C GLY A 468 -0.48 -4.22 17.35
N ARG A 469 -0.03 -4.27 16.09
CA ARG A 469 0.96 -5.25 15.62
C ARG A 469 2.33 -5.01 16.24
N ILE A 470 2.77 -3.76 16.31
CA ILE A 470 4.05 -3.39 16.92
C ILE A 470 4.04 -3.75 18.41
N ALA A 471 3.02 -3.32 19.16
CA ALA A 471 2.90 -3.63 20.58
C ALA A 471 2.84 -5.15 20.86
N ALA A 472 2.04 -5.90 20.08
CA ALA A 472 1.95 -7.36 20.24
C ALA A 472 3.30 -8.05 20.05
N ARG A 473 4.08 -7.64 19.05
CA ARG A 473 5.41 -8.19 18.78
C ARG A 473 6.39 -7.88 19.88
N THR A 474 6.42 -6.64 20.36
CA THR A 474 7.27 -6.24 21.49
C THR A 474 6.94 -7.08 22.72
N ILE A 475 5.65 -7.25 23.04
CA ILE A 475 5.20 -8.07 24.17
C ILE A 475 5.59 -9.55 24.00
N ASP A 476 5.33 -10.15 22.83
CA ASP A 476 5.71 -11.55 22.51
C ASP A 476 7.23 -11.76 22.64
N GLY A 477 8.03 -10.84 22.08
CA GLY A 477 9.49 -10.86 22.17
C GLY A 477 10.00 -10.81 23.61
N LEU A 478 9.49 -9.86 24.41
CA LEU A 478 9.83 -9.76 25.83
C LEU A 478 9.46 -11.02 26.61
N LEU A 479 8.28 -11.59 26.35
CA LEU A 479 7.82 -12.82 26.99
C LEU A 479 8.65 -14.06 26.62
N ARG A 480 9.29 -14.05 25.44
CA ARG A 480 10.13 -15.15 24.94
C ARG A 480 11.63 -14.93 25.17
N GLY A 481 12.03 -13.78 25.71
CA GLY A 481 13.45 -13.41 25.82
C GLY A 481 14.12 -13.15 24.47
N ALA A 482 13.35 -12.83 23.43
CA ALA A 482 13.85 -12.50 22.11
C ALA A 482 13.72 -10.99 21.86
N SER A 483 14.85 -10.32 21.57
CA SER A 483 14.83 -8.96 21.05
C SER A 483 14.64 -9.01 19.53
N GLU A 484 13.40 -9.14 19.05
CA GLU A 484 13.15 -9.05 17.61
C GLU A 484 13.20 -7.59 17.15
N THR A 485 14.11 -7.27 16.23
CA THR A 485 14.19 -5.97 15.56
C THR A 485 13.99 -6.13 14.05
N TYR A 486 12.77 -6.47 13.61
CA TYR A 486 12.53 -6.64 12.16
C TYR A 486 11.23 -6.00 11.66
N ASP A 487 11.40 -4.81 11.08
CA ASP A 487 10.77 -4.27 9.86
C ASP A 487 11.39 -2.88 9.57
N LYS A 488 12.73 -2.75 9.65
CA LYS A 488 13.44 -1.48 9.41
C LYS A 488 14.42 -1.58 8.23
N LEU A 489 13.96 -2.18 7.14
CA LEU A 489 14.66 -2.02 5.87
C LEU A 489 14.29 -0.65 5.27
N PRO A 490 15.26 0.08 4.70
CA PRO A 490 14.95 1.31 3.99
C PRO A 490 14.06 1.02 2.78
N ALA A 491 13.19 1.97 2.42
CA ALA A 491 12.43 1.88 1.18
C ALA A 491 13.39 1.97 -0.02
N ILE A 492 13.12 1.19 -1.07
CA ILE A 492 13.87 1.30 -2.32
C ILE A 492 13.61 2.66 -2.97
N HIS A 493 14.67 3.31 -3.46
CA HIS A 493 14.54 4.52 -4.27
C HIS A 493 13.77 4.23 -5.56
N TYR A 494 12.80 5.10 -5.89
CA TYR A 494 11.93 4.93 -7.05
C TYR A 494 12.69 4.76 -8.37
N GLU A 495 13.83 5.45 -8.51
CA GLU A 495 14.66 5.54 -9.71
C GLU A 495 15.35 4.20 -10.05
N ARG A 496 15.44 3.29 -9.07
CA ARG A 496 16.00 1.94 -9.26
C ARG A 496 15.04 1.02 -10.00
N VAL A 497 13.73 1.30 -9.96
CA VAL A 497 12.70 0.49 -10.59
C VAL A 497 12.49 0.99 -12.02
N LYS A 498 12.60 0.09 -13.01
CA LYS A 498 12.46 0.44 -14.43
C LYS A 498 11.07 0.07 -14.92
N LEU A 499 10.30 1.08 -15.30
CA LEU A 499 8.90 0.92 -15.68
C LEU A 499 8.67 0.88 -17.20
N GLN A 500 9.73 1.00 -18.00
CA GLN A 500 9.69 0.94 -19.46
C GLN A 500 9.18 -0.41 -20.01
N TYR A 501 9.16 -1.44 -19.16
CA TYR A 501 8.68 -2.78 -19.49
C TYR A 501 7.16 -2.96 -19.35
N PHE A 502 6.44 -1.93 -18.87
CA PHE A 502 5.00 -2.02 -18.61
C PHE A 502 4.20 -1.20 -19.63
N ASP A 503 3.08 -1.76 -20.10
CA ASP A 503 2.21 -1.11 -21.07
C ASP A 503 1.44 0.07 -20.44
N PRO A 504 1.63 1.31 -20.94
CA PRO A 504 0.90 2.47 -20.44
C PRO A 504 -0.58 2.49 -20.82
N ARG A 505 -1.01 1.63 -21.76
CA ARG A 505 -2.41 1.52 -22.18
C ARG A 505 -3.24 0.68 -21.21
N THR A 506 -2.61 -0.05 -20.29
CA THR A 506 -3.31 -0.81 -19.27
C THR A 506 -4.02 0.14 -18.31
N GLY A 507 -5.34 0.24 -18.45
CA GLY A 507 -6.22 1.01 -17.58
C GLY A 507 -6.54 0.27 -16.29
N GLU A 508 -7.81 0.20 -15.93
CA GLU A 508 -8.25 -0.58 -14.77
C GLU A 508 -7.98 -2.08 -14.97
N PHE A 509 -7.61 -2.76 -13.89
CA PHE A 509 -7.33 -4.19 -13.92
C PHE A 509 -8.63 -4.98 -13.83
N ALA A 510 -8.84 -5.90 -14.77
CA ALA A 510 -10.04 -6.76 -14.78
C ALA A 510 -10.07 -7.73 -13.60
N ASP A 511 -8.90 -8.23 -13.18
CA ASP A 511 -8.77 -9.21 -12.10
C ASP A 511 -7.43 -9.12 -11.35
N THR A 512 -7.25 -9.97 -10.33
CA THR A 512 -6.03 -10.06 -9.53
C THR A 512 -4.81 -10.50 -10.35
N SER A 513 -4.98 -11.35 -11.36
CA SER A 513 -3.90 -11.87 -12.21
C SER A 513 -3.32 -10.77 -13.11
N ALA A 514 -4.17 -10.01 -13.79
CA ALA A 514 -3.79 -8.84 -14.60
C ALA A 514 -3.05 -7.80 -13.75
N CYS A 515 -3.54 -7.58 -12.53
CA CYS A 515 -2.92 -6.69 -11.55
C CYS A 515 -1.54 -7.20 -11.11
N ALA A 516 -1.42 -8.49 -10.80
CA ALA A 516 -0.17 -9.14 -10.37
C ALA A 516 0.92 -9.09 -11.44
N ASN A 517 0.54 -9.29 -12.71
CA ASN A 517 1.44 -9.21 -13.86
C ASN A 517 1.96 -7.79 -14.08
N SER A 518 1.13 -6.78 -13.80
CA SER A 518 1.50 -5.36 -13.90
C SER A 518 2.33 -4.85 -12.73
N CYS A 519 2.39 -5.58 -11.62
CA CYS A 519 3.21 -5.21 -10.46
C CYS A 519 4.71 -5.22 -10.83
N ALA A 520 5.41 -4.12 -10.57
CA ALA A 520 6.85 -4.01 -10.87
C ALA A 520 7.76 -4.79 -9.89
N SER A 521 7.20 -5.37 -8.84
CA SER A 521 7.95 -6.12 -7.83
C SER A 521 9.12 -5.36 -7.21
N CYS A 522 8.99 -4.05 -7.02
CA CYS A 522 10.05 -3.17 -6.50
C CYS A 522 10.84 -3.82 -5.35
N GLY A 523 12.16 -3.93 -5.48
CA GLY A 523 13.03 -4.47 -4.44
C GLY A 523 13.05 -6.01 -4.30
N ALA A 524 12.25 -6.78 -5.04
CA ALA A 524 12.46 -8.22 -5.15
C ALA A 524 12.47 -8.72 -6.60
N CYS A 525 13.26 -9.76 -6.85
CA CYS A 525 13.53 -10.32 -8.15
C CYS A 525 12.29 -11.05 -8.66
N ARG A 526 12.00 -10.89 -9.96
CA ARG A 526 10.90 -11.57 -10.65
C ARG A 526 11.33 -12.83 -11.39
N ASP A 527 12.60 -13.20 -11.27
CA ASP A 527 13.18 -14.31 -12.01
C ASP A 527 13.00 -14.22 -13.54
N CYS A 528 13.13 -13.02 -14.09
CA CYS A 528 12.82 -12.76 -15.50
C CYS A 528 13.97 -13.09 -16.48
N GLY A 529 15.14 -13.53 -16.01
CA GLY A 529 16.32 -13.82 -16.85
C GLY A 529 16.99 -12.61 -17.52
N MET A 530 16.41 -11.40 -17.43
CA MET A 530 16.89 -10.24 -18.19
C MET A 530 18.35 -9.86 -17.91
N CYS A 531 18.82 -10.06 -16.68
CA CYS A 531 20.22 -9.81 -16.32
C CYS A 531 21.19 -10.84 -16.91
N GLU A 532 20.75 -12.08 -17.19
CA GLU A 532 21.55 -13.07 -17.89
C GLU A 532 21.65 -12.67 -19.36
N GLU A 533 20.51 -12.37 -19.99
CA GLU A 533 20.40 -12.02 -21.40
C GLU A 533 21.14 -10.72 -21.77
N ILE A 534 21.06 -9.69 -20.92
CA ILE A 534 21.72 -8.40 -21.21
C ILE A 534 23.22 -8.42 -20.91
N CYS A 535 23.74 -9.47 -20.25
CA CYS A 535 25.13 -9.51 -19.84
C CYS A 535 26.03 -9.77 -21.06
N PRO A 536 26.86 -8.80 -21.49
CA PRO A 536 27.66 -8.96 -22.71
C PRO A 536 28.74 -10.04 -22.57
N GLN A 537 29.11 -10.38 -21.34
CA GLN A 537 30.14 -11.39 -21.03
C GLN A 537 29.54 -12.72 -20.56
N MET A 538 28.20 -12.85 -20.53
CA MET A 538 27.51 -14.02 -19.96
C MET A 538 28.04 -14.36 -18.56
N ALA A 539 28.32 -13.32 -17.78
CA ALA A 539 28.91 -13.41 -16.45
C ALA A 539 27.86 -13.59 -15.34
N ILE A 540 26.56 -13.57 -15.67
CA ILE A 540 25.48 -13.73 -14.69
C ILE A 540 24.80 -15.07 -14.96
N THR A 541 24.54 -15.83 -13.90
CA THR A 541 23.85 -17.11 -14.00
C THR A 541 22.85 -17.27 -12.86
N ARG A 542 21.64 -17.71 -13.20
CA ARG A 542 20.63 -18.13 -12.21
C ARG A 542 21.04 -19.45 -11.55
N LYS A 543 21.08 -19.48 -10.22
CA LYS A 543 21.28 -20.70 -9.41
C LYS A 543 20.02 -21.01 -8.62
N GLN A 544 19.63 -22.27 -8.60
CA GLN A 544 18.57 -22.77 -7.72
C GLN A 544 19.14 -22.91 -6.30
N THR A 545 18.46 -22.37 -5.30
CA THR A 545 18.82 -22.55 -3.89
C THR A 545 18.00 -23.68 -3.27
N ALA A 546 18.25 -24.04 -2.00
CA ALA A 546 17.49 -25.10 -1.35
C ALA A 546 15.98 -24.79 -1.32
N GLY A 547 15.14 -25.75 -1.74
CA GLY A 547 13.69 -25.58 -1.86
C GLY A 547 13.27 -24.91 -3.18
N GLU A 548 12.25 -24.05 -3.13
CA GLU A 548 11.71 -23.33 -4.30
C GLU A 548 12.47 -22.01 -4.61
N GLY A 549 13.53 -21.68 -3.86
CA GLY A 549 14.26 -20.42 -3.99
C GLY A 549 15.27 -20.36 -5.14
N PHE A 550 15.68 -19.16 -5.51
CA PHE A 550 16.72 -18.93 -6.53
C PHE A 550 17.57 -17.71 -6.18
N GLU A 551 18.75 -17.64 -6.78
CA GLU A 551 19.64 -16.47 -6.75
C GLU A 551 20.28 -16.23 -8.11
N TYR A 552 20.76 -15.02 -8.35
CA TYR A 552 21.59 -14.72 -9.52
C TYR A 552 23.01 -14.42 -9.06
N VAL A 553 23.97 -15.17 -9.59
CA VAL A 553 25.38 -15.07 -9.21
C VAL A 553 26.19 -14.48 -10.35
N VAL A 554 27.17 -13.65 -9.99
CA VAL A 554 28.12 -13.03 -10.91
C VAL A 554 29.42 -13.83 -10.91
N ASP A 555 29.90 -14.20 -12.09
CA ASP A 555 31.22 -14.77 -12.34
C ASP A 555 32.25 -13.63 -12.43
N ASP A 556 33.15 -13.57 -11.45
CA ASP A 556 34.06 -12.45 -11.30
C ASP A 556 35.13 -12.38 -12.39
N GLU A 557 35.54 -13.53 -12.91
CA GLU A 557 36.55 -13.62 -13.96
C GLU A 557 36.03 -13.12 -15.32
N LYS A 558 34.71 -13.15 -15.51
CA LYS A 558 34.05 -12.67 -16.75
C LYS A 558 33.48 -11.27 -16.62
N CYS A 559 33.04 -10.88 -15.42
CA CYS A 559 32.31 -9.63 -15.25
C CYS A 559 33.24 -8.42 -15.34
N ILE A 560 32.93 -7.53 -16.27
CA ILE A 560 33.66 -6.27 -16.54
C ILE A 560 33.10 -5.05 -15.79
N GLY A 561 32.17 -5.23 -14.85
CA GLY A 561 31.64 -4.13 -14.04
C GLY A 561 30.81 -3.06 -14.80
N CYS A 562 30.30 -3.37 -15.99
CA CYS A 562 29.61 -2.40 -16.86
C CYS A 562 28.25 -1.89 -16.35
N GLY A 563 27.61 -2.61 -15.41
CA GLY A 563 26.34 -2.19 -14.81
C GLY A 563 25.08 -2.38 -15.69
N PHE A 564 25.15 -3.06 -16.84
CA PHE A 564 23.94 -3.31 -17.65
C PHE A 564 22.85 -4.09 -16.92
N CYS A 565 23.21 -5.03 -16.05
CA CYS A 565 22.25 -5.73 -15.19
C CYS A 565 21.49 -4.76 -14.25
N VAL A 566 22.15 -3.72 -13.75
CA VAL A 566 21.55 -2.65 -12.94
C VAL A 566 20.63 -1.77 -13.80
N GLY A 567 21.10 -1.38 -14.98
CA GLY A 567 20.35 -0.53 -15.90
C GLY A 567 19.07 -1.18 -16.45
N ALA A 568 19.10 -2.49 -16.69
CA ALA A 568 17.99 -3.25 -17.27
C ALA A 568 17.04 -3.87 -16.22
N CYS A 569 17.43 -3.94 -14.94
CA CYS A 569 16.59 -4.62 -13.94
C CYS A 569 15.23 -3.91 -13.75
N PRO A 570 14.08 -4.55 -14.04
CA PRO A 570 12.77 -3.93 -13.86
C PRO A 570 12.47 -3.63 -12.38
N THR A 571 13.02 -4.43 -11.46
CA THR A 571 12.66 -4.41 -10.05
C THR A 571 13.65 -3.64 -9.17
N GLY A 572 14.83 -3.30 -9.70
CA GLY A 572 15.87 -2.55 -8.99
C GLY A 572 16.70 -3.36 -7.99
N VAL A 573 16.72 -4.70 -8.08
CA VAL A 573 17.48 -5.57 -7.16
C VAL A 573 18.99 -5.62 -7.43
N TRP A 574 19.46 -5.19 -8.59
CA TRP A 574 20.89 -5.12 -8.87
C TRP A 574 21.48 -3.79 -8.37
N GLU A 575 22.64 -3.87 -7.72
CA GLU A 575 23.45 -2.72 -7.30
C GLU A 575 24.80 -2.73 -7.99
N LEU A 576 25.42 -1.57 -8.09
CA LEU A 576 26.81 -1.46 -8.50
C LEU A 576 27.62 -0.96 -7.30
N ALA A 577 28.37 -1.86 -6.67
CA ALA A 577 29.27 -1.54 -5.57
C ALA A 577 30.68 -1.27 -6.12
N GLU A 578 31.47 -0.43 -5.45
CA GLU A 578 32.90 -0.35 -5.74
C GLU A 578 33.59 -1.67 -5.38
N ASN A 579 34.54 -2.08 -6.21
CA ASN A 579 35.33 -3.27 -5.92
C ASN A 579 36.29 -3.00 -4.76
N ALA A 580 36.67 -4.05 -4.03
CA ALA A 580 37.63 -3.91 -2.95
C ALA A 580 38.94 -3.32 -3.50
N PRO A 581 39.50 -2.26 -2.88
CA PRO A 581 40.77 -1.71 -3.31
C PRO A 581 41.87 -2.77 -3.19
N ILE A 582 42.78 -2.76 -4.16
CA ILE A 582 44.00 -3.57 -4.09
C ILE A 582 44.93 -2.83 -3.13
N GLU A 583 45.12 -3.38 -1.93
CA GLU A 583 46.11 -2.89 -0.96
C GLU A 583 47.55 -3.13 -1.43
#